data_AF-A0A1H8A4E2-F1
#
_entry.id   AF-A0A1H8A4E2-F1
#
_cell.length_a   1.000
_cell.length_b   1.000
_cell.length_c   1.000
_cell.angle_alpha   90.00
_cell.angle_beta   90.00
_cell.angle_gamma   90.00
#
_symmetry.space_group_name_H-M   'P 1'
#
loop_
_entity.id
_entity.type
_entity.pdbx_description
1 polymer ?
#
loop_
_entity_poly.entity_id
_entity_poly.type
_entity_poly.pdbx_seq_one_letter_code
_entity_poly.pdbx_strand_id
1 'polypeptide(L)'
;MSLDARATLALRRRPLPLLAVGAARVLARVKPARLRRILEFARRGARPATVEQAAAAREQIVAVSLRCAGNNCLQRSVAAALLCRLRGTWPTWCTGVRTHPFAAHAWIQVDGEPVGEPHPAGFFQPLLAVAPGR
;
A
#
# COMPACT_ATOMS: atom_id res chain seq x y z
N MET A 1 -12.29 -18.84 -14.91
CA MET A 1 -12.11 -17.69 -14.00
C MET A 1 -11.84 -18.27 -12.61
N SER A 2 -10.58 -18.58 -12.31
CA SER A 2 -10.21 -19.21 -11.03
C SER A 2 -10.20 -18.11 -9.97
N LEU A 3 -11.09 -18.22 -8.97
CA LEU A 3 -11.02 -17.38 -7.79
C LEU A 3 -9.84 -17.87 -6.97
N ASP A 4 -8.70 -17.19 -7.06
CA ASP A 4 -7.58 -17.40 -6.14
C ASP A 4 -8.13 -17.46 -4.71
N ALA A 5 -7.83 -18.56 -4.04
CA ALA A 5 -8.34 -18.86 -2.72
C ALA A 5 -7.95 -17.71 -1.79
N ARG A 6 -8.95 -16.93 -1.35
CA ARG A 6 -8.76 -15.90 -0.34
C ARG A 6 -8.07 -16.54 0.86
N ALA A 7 -6.81 -16.20 1.11
CA ALA A 7 -6.09 -16.66 2.28
C ALA A 7 -6.91 -16.33 3.54
N THR A 8 -7.43 -17.37 4.20
CA THR A 8 -8.24 -17.22 5.41
C THR A 8 -7.33 -16.80 6.54
N LEU A 9 -7.21 -15.48 6.74
CA LEU A 9 -6.47 -14.97 7.89
C LEU A 9 -7.12 -15.46 9.18
N ALA A 10 -6.34 -16.15 10.01
CA ALA A 10 -6.72 -16.50 11.37
C ALA A 10 -7.25 -15.25 12.09
N LEU A 11 -8.36 -15.37 12.85
CA LEU A 11 -9.03 -14.23 13.48
C LEU A 11 -8.08 -13.30 14.24
N ARG A 12 -7.07 -13.87 14.92
CA ARG A 12 -6.05 -13.13 15.69
C ARG A 12 -5.18 -12.21 14.84
N ARG A 13 -5.07 -12.45 13.53
CA ARG A 13 -4.27 -11.65 12.59
C ARG A 13 -5.09 -10.57 11.86
N ARG A 14 -6.42 -10.52 12.08
CA ARG A 14 -7.33 -9.55 11.44
C ARG A 14 -7.35 -8.12 12.03
N PRO A 15 -7.06 -7.86 13.32
CA PRO A 15 -7.29 -6.51 13.86
C PRO A 15 -6.37 -5.47 13.22
N LEU A 16 -5.08 -5.78 13.02
CA LEU A 16 -4.13 -4.83 12.42
C LEU A 16 -4.48 -4.49 10.95
N PRO A 17 -4.76 -5.45 10.06
CA PRO A 17 -5.25 -5.14 8.70
C PRO A 17 -6.54 -4.31 8.71
N LEU A 18 -7.51 -4.61 9.58
CA LEU A 18 -8.76 -3.85 9.66
C LEU A 18 -8.54 -2.41 10.13
N LEU A 19 -7.70 -2.21 11.15
CA LEU A 19 -7.30 -0.88 11.62
C LEU A 19 -6.59 -0.10 10.50
N ALA A 20 -5.67 -0.74 9.78
CA ALA A 20 -4.98 -0.12 8.64
C ALA A 20 -5.96 0.27 7.52
N VAL A 21 -6.95 -0.57 7.19
CA VAL A 21 -8.01 -0.26 6.21
C VAL A 21 -8.86 0.94 6.67
N GLY A 22 -9.23 0.98 7.95
CA GLY A 22 -10.00 2.07 8.54
C GLY A 22 -9.25 3.40 8.49
N ALA A 23 -7.99 3.41 8.94
CA ALA A 23 -7.11 4.57 8.86
C ALA A 23 -6.91 5.03 7.41
N ALA A 24 -6.61 4.09 6.49
CA ALA A 24 -6.43 4.40 5.08
C ALA A 24 -7.69 4.98 4.44
N ARG A 25 -8.90 4.57 4.86
CA ARG A 25 -10.16 5.14 4.37
C ARG A 25 -10.30 6.62 4.72
N VAL A 26 -9.91 6.99 5.93
CA VAL A 26 -9.93 8.40 6.38
C VAL A 26 -8.85 9.18 5.65
N LEU A 27 -7.63 8.63 5.56
CA LEU A 27 -6.50 9.27 4.90
C LEU A 27 -6.71 9.44 3.39
N ALA A 28 -7.40 8.52 2.72
CA ALA A 28 -7.73 8.65 1.30
C ALA A 28 -8.67 9.83 0.99
N ARG A 29 -9.30 10.44 2.00
CA ARG A 29 -10.20 11.59 1.86
C ARG A 29 -9.52 12.93 2.17
N VAL A 30 -8.33 12.93 2.74
CA VAL A 30 -7.63 14.19 3.06
C VAL A 30 -6.93 14.74 1.82
N LYS A 31 -6.63 16.05 1.83
CA LYS A 31 -5.86 16.70 0.76
C LYS A 31 -4.50 16.00 0.55
N PRO A 32 -4.01 15.86 -0.69
CA PRO A 32 -2.74 15.17 -0.98
C PRO A 32 -1.55 15.68 -0.15
N ALA A 33 -1.45 16.99 0.05
CA ALA A 33 -0.40 17.59 0.88
C ALA A 33 -0.48 17.22 2.38
N ARG A 34 -1.69 16.93 2.89
CA ARG A 34 -1.87 16.43 4.26
C ARG A 34 -1.55 14.94 4.33
N LEU A 35 -2.01 14.16 3.34
CA LEU A 35 -1.68 12.74 3.22
C LEU A 35 -0.16 12.53 3.22
N ARG A 36 0.56 13.26 2.36
CA ARG A 36 2.02 13.25 2.27
C ARG A 36 2.67 13.45 3.64
N ARG A 37 2.33 14.53 4.34
CA ARG A 37 2.89 14.85 5.67
C ARG A 37 2.64 13.75 6.69
N ILE A 38 1.43 13.16 6.68
CA ILE A 38 1.08 12.07 7.58
C ILE A 38 1.93 10.83 7.28
N LEU A 39 2.10 10.47 6.00
CA LEU A 39 2.91 9.31 5.63
C LEU A 39 4.41 9.54 5.88
N GLU A 40 4.91 10.75 5.64
CA GLU A 40 6.29 11.16 5.97
C GLU A 40 6.57 11.12 7.48
N PHE A 41 5.57 11.42 8.31
CA PHE A 41 5.66 11.24 9.75
C PHE A 41 5.57 9.76 10.12
N ALA A 42 4.61 9.03 9.56
CA ALA A 42 4.38 7.62 9.86
C ALA A 42 5.60 6.75 9.56
N ARG A 43 6.35 7.01 8.48
CA ARG A 43 7.55 6.23 8.13
C ARG A 43 8.69 6.30 9.14
N ARG A 44 8.70 7.28 10.05
CA ARG A 44 9.83 7.52 10.95
C ARG A 44 10.05 6.32 11.88
N GLY A 45 11.32 5.93 12.02
CA GLY A 45 11.76 4.82 12.86
C GLY A 45 11.46 3.42 12.32
N ALA A 46 10.94 3.29 11.08
CA ALA A 46 10.71 2.00 10.44
C ALA A 46 11.90 1.59 9.58
N ARG A 47 12.23 0.29 9.58
CA ARG A 47 13.25 -0.28 8.68
C ARG A 47 12.71 -0.38 7.25
N PRO A 48 13.55 -0.40 6.21
CA PRO A 48 13.10 -0.74 4.85
C PRO A 48 12.37 -2.08 4.84
N ALA A 49 11.21 -2.14 4.19
CA ALA A 49 10.46 -3.39 4.01
C ALA A 49 11.06 -4.22 2.87
N THR A 50 11.02 -5.55 3.01
CA THR A 50 11.32 -6.47 1.91
C THR A 50 10.11 -6.67 1.00
N VAL A 51 10.32 -7.20 -0.20
CA VAL A 51 9.25 -7.49 -1.17
C VAL A 51 8.20 -8.42 -0.55
N GLU A 52 8.64 -9.44 0.18
CA GLU A 52 7.75 -10.43 0.83
C GLU A 52 6.89 -9.77 1.91
N GLN A 53 7.47 -8.88 2.71
CA GLN A 53 6.74 -8.17 3.76
C GLN A 53 5.67 -7.24 3.17
N ALA A 54 6.04 -6.50 2.11
CA ALA A 54 5.15 -5.61 1.39
C ALA A 54 4.01 -6.38 0.69
N ALA A 55 4.33 -7.50 0.03
CA ALA A 55 3.38 -8.36 -0.65
C ALA A 55 2.40 -8.99 0.34
N ALA A 56 2.91 -9.58 1.44
CA ALA A 56 2.09 -10.17 2.49
C ALA A 56 1.20 -9.12 3.17
N ALA A 57 1.67 -7.88 3.36
CA ALA A 57 0.83 -6.81 3.87
C ALA A 57 -0.32 -6.50 2.90
N ARG A 58 -0.01 -6.30 1.60
CA ARG A 58 -1.01 -6.01 0.56
C ARG A 58 -2.06 -7.13 0.45
N GLU A 59 -1.63 -8.38 0.43
CA GLU A 59 -2.52 -9.55 0.38
C GLU A 59 -3.48 -9.56 1.56
N GLN A 60 -2.99 -9.29 2.77
CA GLN A 60 -3.82 -9.25 3.96
C GLN A 60 -4.86 -8.13 3.94
N ILE A 61 -4.48 -6.95 3.43
CA ILE A 61 -5.42 -5.84 3.22
C ILE A 61 -6.52 -6.22 2.23
N VAL A 62 -6.16 -6.86 1.12
CA VAL A 62 -7.11 -7.33 0.09
C VAL A 62 -8.04 -8.41 0.65
N ALA A 63 -7.52 -9.32 1.48
CA ALA A 63 -8.30 -10.38 2.11
C ALA A 63 -9.37 -9.85 3.08
N VAL A 64 -9.11 -8.74 3.79
CA VAL A 64 -10.06 -8.16 4.76
C VAL A 64 -10.94 -7.04 4.20
N SER A 65 -10.75 -6.60 2.95
CA SER A 65 -11.49 -5.47 2.39
C SER A 65 -11.77 -5.59 0.90
N LEU A 66 -13.05 -5.77 0.55
CA LEU A 66 -13.52 -5.80 -0.85
C LEU A 66 -13.23 -4.48 -1.60
N ARG A 67 -13.28 -3.33 -0.91
CA ARG A 67 -12.93 -2.05 -1.53
C ARG A 67 -11.47 -2.00 -1.93
N CYS A 68 -10.58 -2.45 -1.05
CA CYS A 68 -9.16 -2.55 -1.34
C CYS A 68 -8.86 -3.65 -2.37
N ALA A 69 -9.68 -4.71 -2.46
CA ALA A 69 -9.57 -5.73 -3.51
C ALA A 69 -9.93 -5.19 -4.91
N GLY A 70 -10.84 -4.21 -4.99
CA GLY A 70 -11.26 -3.58 -6.25
C GLY A 70 -10.40 -2.37 -6.65
N ASN A 71 -11.06 -1.37 -7.25
CA ASN A 71 -10.40 -0.23 -7.89
C ASN A 71 -9.88 0.87 -6.93
N ASN A 72 -9.91 0.67 -5.61
CA ASN A 72 -9.47 1.68 -4.64
C ASN A 72 -7.95 1.59 -4.39
N CYS A 73 -7.15 1.83 -5.43
CA CYS A 73 -5.68 1.73 -5.38
C CYS A 73 -5.05 2.64 -4.31
N LEU A 74 -5.57 3.86 -4.12
CA LEU A 74 -5.10 4.78 -3.09
C LEU A 74 -5.33 4.21 -1.68
N GLN A 75 -6.56 3.75 -1.39
CA GLN A 75 -6.85 3.17 -0.08
C GLN A 75 -6.04 1.90 0.16
N ARG A 76 -5.90 1.03 -0.86
CA ARG A 76 -5.13 -0.21 -0.77
C ARG A 76 -3.65 0.05 -0.48
N SER A 77 -3.00 0.93 -1.24
CA SER A 77 -1.57 1.24 -1.09
C SER A 77 -1.26 1.88 0.27
N VAL A 78 -2.10 2.83 0.73
CA VAL A 78 -1.96 3.46 2.05
C VAL A 78 -2.15 2.42 3.16
N ALA A 79 -3.18 1.56 3.06
CA ALA A 79 -3.41 0.51 4.06
C ALA A 79 -2.25 -0.49 4.14
N ALA A 80 -1.68 -0.88 2.99
CA ALA A 80 -0.54 -1.78 2.96
C ALA A 80 0.70 -1.15 3.60
N ALA A 81 1.01 0.12 3.28
CA ALA A 81 2.11 0.85 3.90
C ALA A 81 1.93 0.99 5.42
N LEU A 82 0.72 1.29 5.90
CA LEU A 82 0.41 1.36 7.33
C LEU A 82 0.53 0.00 8.02
N LEU A 83 0.12 -1.08 7.36
CA LEU A 83 0.28 -2.43 7.93
C LEU A 83 1.75 -2.83 8.03
N CYS A 84 2.59 -2.50 7.04
CA CYS A 84 4.04 -2.63 7.18
C CYS A 84 4.55 -1.79 8.36
N ARG A 85 4.05 -0.55 8.51
CA ARG A 85 4.48 0.33 9.61
C ARG A 85 4.18 -0.24 10.98
N LEU A 86 3.02 -0.85 11.14
CA LEU A 86 2.62 -1.54 12.37
C LEU A 86 3.52 -2.75 12.68
N ARG A 87 4.23 -3.27 11.67
CA ARG A 87 5.22 -4.36 11.78
C ARG A 87 6.67 -3.85 11.88
N GLY A 88 6.87 -2.54 11.97
CA GLY A 88 8.19 -1.92 12.10
C GLY A 88 8.95 -1.76 10.78
N THR A 89 8.30 -1.99 9.63
CA THR A 89 8.91 -1.81 8.32
C THR A 89 8.15 -0.79 7.48
N TRP A 90 8.78 -0.26 6.43
CA TRP A 90 8.16 0.71 5.54
C TRP A 90 8.53 0.39 4.09
N PRO A 91 7.56 0.19 3.20
CA PRO A 91 7.81 0.18 1.77
C PRO A 91 7.84 1.62 1.25
N THR A 92 8.44 1.87 0.09
CA THR A 92 8.27 3.15 -0.58
C THR A 92 6.81 3.28 -1.02
N TRP A 93 6.06 4.21 -0.45
CA TRP A 93 4.70 4.47 -0.91
C TRP A 93 4.71 5.48 -2.04
N CYS A 94 4.01 5.20 -3.14
CA CYS A 94 4.02 5.99 -4.35
C CYS A 94 2.60 6.35 -4.82
N THR A 95 2.46 7.55 -5.37
CA THR A 95 1.32 7.95 -6.20
C THR A 95 1.83 8.61 -7.46
N GLY A 96 1.11 8.43 -8.55
CA GLY A 96 1.52 8.97 -9.83
C GLY A 96 0.55 8.57 -10.92
N VAL A 97 1.10 8.36 -12.11
CA VAL A 97 0.31 8.05 -13.30
C VAL A 97 0.84 6.81 -13.99
N ARG A 98 -0.08 6.00 -14.52
CA ARG A 98 0.21 5.06 -15.59
C ARG A 98 0.26 5.86 -16.90
N THR A 99 1.25 5.61 -17.75
CA THR A 99 1.43 6.35 -19.01
C THR A 99 0.46 5.88 -20.11
N HIS A 100 0.15 4.59 -20.18
CA HIS A 100 -0.81 4.06 -21.16
C HIS A 100 -1.63 2.87 -20.63
N PRO A 101 -2.98 2.91 -20.69
CA PRO A 101 -3.80 4.11 -20.85
C PRO A 101 -3.62 5.05 -19.64
N PHE A 102 -3.63 6.37 -19.88
CA PHE A 102 -3.36 7.37 -18.85
C PHE A 102 -4.36 7.28 -17.70
N ALA A 103 -3.86 7.04 -16.49
CA ALA A 103 -4.70 6.96 -15.31
C ALA A 103 -3.87 7.28 -14.06
N ALA A 104 -4.48 7.99 -13.11
CA ALA A 104 -3.90 8.15 -11.77
C ALA A 104 -3.82 6.79 -11.08
N HIS A 105 -2.70 6.52 -10.42
CA HIS A 105 -2.47 5.27 -9.70
C HIS A 105 -1.71 5.49 -8.41
N ALA A 106 -1.87 4.55 -7.47
CA ALA A 106 -1.20 4.56 -6.19
C ALA A 106 -0.78 3.13 -5.84
N TRP A 107 0.48 2.96 -5.45
CA TRP A 107 1.09 1.65 -5.21
C TRP A 107 2.17 1.73 -4.14
N ILE A 108 2.72 0.59 -3.77
CA ILE A 108 3.90 0.48 -2.91
C ILE A 108 5.04 -0.16 -3.71
N GLN A 109 6.27 0.22 -3.39
CA GLN A 109 7.48 -0.27 -4.03
C GLN A 109 8.51 -0.72 -3.00
N VAL A 110 9.29 -1.71 -3.38
CA VAL A 110 10.51 -2.13 -2.69
C VAL A 110 11.60 -2.19 -3.75
N ASP A 111 12.75 -1.58 -3.49
CA ASP A 111 13.89 -1.53 -4.41
C ASP A 111 13.56 -1.06 -5.84
N GLY A 112 12.58 -0.14 -5.96
CA GLY A 112 12.12 0.41 -7.24
C GLY A 112 11.02 -0.39 -7.93
N GLU A 113 10.76 -1.62 -7.47
CA GLU A 113 9.77 -2.51 -8.08
C GLU A 113 8.38 -2.37 -7.45
N PRO A 114 7.32 -2.14 -8.26
CA PRO A 114 5.93 -2.15 -7.79
C PRO A 114 5.51 -3.49 -7.20
N VAL A 115 5.01 -3.49 -5.96
CA VAL A 115 4.62 -4.74 -5.28
C VAL A 115 3.15 -5.08 -5.56
N GLY A 116 2.94 -6.25 -6.17
CA GLY A 116 1.61 -6.80 -6.44
C GLY A 116 0.85 -6.10 -7.57
N GLU A 117 1.55 -5.35 -8.41
CA GLU A 117 0.97 -4.71 -9.59
C GLU A 117 1.32 -5.53 -10.84
N PRO A 118 0.43 -5.62 -11.85
CA PRO A 118 0.62 -6.49 -13.00
C PRO A 118 1.63 -5.96 -14.04
N HIS A 119 2.24 -4.81 -13.77
CA HIS A 119 3.18 -4.16 -14.68
C HIS A 119 4.53 -3.94 -13.98
N PRO A 120 5.65 -4.10 -14.70
CA PRO A 120 7.00 -3.97 -14.14
C PRO A 120 7.35 -2.52 -13.79
N ALA A 121 8.52 -2.32 -13.15
CA ALA A 121 9.10 -0.99 -12.97
C ALA A 121 9.15 -0.17 -14.28
N GLY A 122 9.07 1.16 -14.14
CA GLY A 122 9.05 2.10 -15.26
C GLY A 122 7.68 2.30 -15.92
N PHE A 123 6.74 1.37 -15.74
CA PHE A 123 5.38 1.50 -16.28
C PHE A 123 4.53 2.56 -15.56
N PHE A 124 4.82 2.77 -14.28
CA PHE A 124 4.24 3.84 -13.49
C PHE A 124 5.25 4.95 -13.26
N GLN A 125 4.82 6.20 -13.46
CA GLN A 125 5.62 7.39 -13.23
C GLN A 125 5.22 8.00 -11.88
N PRO A 126 6.06 7.89 -10.84
CA PRO A 126 5.74 8.44 -9.52
C PRO A 126 5.79 9.98 -9.57
N LEU A 127 4.71 10.61 -9.11
CA LEU A 127 4.65 12.07 -8.87
C LEU A 127 4.98 12.41 -7.42
N LEU A 128 4.67 11.50 -6.51
CA LEU A 128 4.98 11.60 -5.09
C LEU A 128 5.40 10.23 -4.57
N ALA A 129 6.53 10.19 -3.88
CA ALA A 129 7.05 9.01 -3.21
C ALA A 129 7.41 9.33 -1.76
N VAL A 130 7.14 8.39 -0.85
CA VAL A 130 7.52 8.43 0.56
C VAL A 130 8.33 7.18 0.86
N ALA A 131 9.66 7.28 0.66
CA ALA A 131 10.62 6.21 0.87
C ALA A 131 10.93 6.01 2.38
N PRO A 132 11.50 4.86 2.79
CA PRO A 132 11.96 4.62 4.16
C PRO A 132 12.90 5.73 4.68
N GLY A 133 12.95 5.89 6.00
CA GLY A 133 13.95 6.78 6.63
C GLY A 133 15.37 6.28 6.30
N ARG A 134 16.28 7.22 6.04
CA ARG A 134 17.72 6.92 6.07
C ARG A 134 18.17 6.70 7.51
#